data_AF-A0A3C1CKQ0-F1
#
_entry.id   AF-A0A3C1CKQ0-F1
#
_cell.length_a   1.000
_cell.length_b   1.000
_cell.length_c   1.000
_cell.angle_alpha   90.00
_cell.angle_beta   90.00
_cell.angle_gamma   90.00
#
_symmetry.space_group_name_H-M   'P 1'
#
loop_
_entity.id
_entity.type
_entity.pdbx_description
1 polymer ?
#
loop_
_entity_poly.entity_id
_entity_poly.type
_entity_poly.pdbx_seq_one_letter_code
_entity_poly.pdbx_strand_id
1 'polypeptide(L)'
;GEPLANYEAVWHAVERMHGAMGISARHITISTVGIVPGIRRLAGAGLPVNLAVSLHAANDTLRDEIVPVNRRYPLEALAEACHGYVRDSGRRLSLEWALIEAVNDRPSDARELAHFARPLRAHVNLIPLNPTPGYRGPGTPPSGVVDFARQLRRL
;
A
#
# COMPACT_ATOMS: atom_id res chain seq x y z
N GLY A 1 8.01 8.11 8.51
CA GLY A 1 9.24 7.73 7.79
C GLY A 1 8.90 6.64 6.79
N GLU A 2 9.76 6.42 5.79
CA GLU A 2 9.58 5.36 4.78
C GLU A 2 10.48 4.15 5.13
N PRO A 3 9.91 3.01 5.57
CA PRO A 3 10.69 1.86 6.03
C PRO A 3 11.69 1.32 5.01
N LEU A 4 11.30 1.23 3.72
CA LEU A 4 12.17 0.66 2.70
C LEU A 4 13.29 1.59 2.24
N ALA A 5 13.22 2.88 2.58
CA ALA A 5 14.35 3.80 2.45
C ALA A 5 15.38 3.61 3.58
N ASN A 6 15.03 2.91 4.65
CA ASN A 6 15.91 2.56 5.78
C ASN A 6 15.95 1.04 5.99
N TYR A 7 16.11 0.30 4.89
CA TYR A 7 15.93 -1.16 4.87
C TYR A 7 16.75 -1.88 5.94
N GLU A 8 18.05 -1.58 6.09
CA GLU A 8 18.93 -2.33 7.00
C GLU A 8 18.44 -2.28 8.45
N ALA A 9 18.13 -1.08 8.95
CA ALA A 9 17.68 -0.91 10.33
C ALA A 9 16.30 -1.55 10.54
N VAL A 10 15.40 -1.44 9.56
CA VAL A 10 14.06 -2.05 9.61
C VAL A 10 14.17 -3.57 9.61
N TRP A 11 14.99 -4.14 8.72
CA TRP A 11 15.15 -5.59 8.61
C TRP A 11 15.78 -6.19 9.87
N HIS A 12 16.83 -5.56 10.40
CA HIS A 12 17.41 -5.98 11.67
C HIS A 12 16.39 -5.93 12.84
N ALA A 13 15.49 -4.94 12.84
CA ALA A 13 14.40 -4.90 13.82
C ALA A 13 13.39 -6.05 13.62
N VAL A 14 13.04 -6.38 12.38
CA VAL A 14 12.18 -7.54 12.04
C VAL A 14 12.80 -8.84 12.55
N GLU A 15 14.09 -9.06 12.30
CA GLU A 15 14.81 -10.26 12.75
C GLU A 15 14.83 -10.36 14.27
N ARG A 16 15.01 -9.24 14.97
CA ARG A 16 14.95 -9.20 16.45
C ARG A 16 13.56 -9.45 17.00
N MET A 17 12.53 -8.84 16.42
CA MET A 17 11.14 -9.13 16.80
C MET A 17 10.82 -10.60 16.60
N HIS A 18 11.30 -11.19 15.50
CA HIS A 18 11.07 -12.59 15.19
C HIS A 18 11.83 -13.55 16.11
N GLY A 19 13.14 -13.37 16.24
CA GLY A 19 14.02 -14.25 16.99
C GLY A 19 13.92 -14.02 18.50
N ALA A 20 14.27 -12.81 18.95
CA ALA A 20 14.43 -12.53 20.38
C ALA A 20 13.09 -12.34 21.10
N MET A 21 12.09 -11.76 20.44
CA MET A 21 10.77 -11.51 21.05
C MET A 21 9.74 -12.61 20.72
N GLY A 22 10.09 -13.59 19.87
CA GLY A 22 9.22 -14.70 19.51
C GLY A 22 7.98 -14.31 18.70
N ILE A 23 7.95 -13.11 18.10
CA ILE A 23 6.82 -12.67 17.27
C ILE A 23 6.89 -13.40 15.93
N SER A 24 5.83 -14.09 15.53
CA SER A 24 5.79 -14.67 14.19
C SER A 24 5.97 -13.57 13.13
N ALA A 25 6.90 -13.76 12.18
CA ALA A 25 7.09 -12.80 11.08
C ALA A 25 5.80 -12.55 10.29
N ARG A 26 4.87 -13.51 10.28
CA ARG A 26 3.53 -13.38 9.67
C ARG A 26 2.63 -12.35 10.35
N HIS A 27 2.98 -11.89 11.55
CA HIS A 27 2.30 -10.81 12.28
C HIS A 27 3.01 -9.47 12.14
N ILE A 28 4.13 -9.42 11.43
CA ILE A 28 4.89 -8.19 11.17
C ILE A 28 4.49 -7.69 9.79
N THR A 29 4.07 -6.43 9.71
CA THR A 29 3.70 -5.77 8.46
C THR A 29 4.65 -4.61 8.20
N ILE A 30 5.29 -4.61 7.03
CA ILE A 30 6.07 -3.48 6.55
C ILE A 30 5.20 -2.71 5.56
N SER A 31 4.94 -1.43 5.85
CA SER A 31 4.25 -0.52 4.94
C SER A 31 5.26 0.32 4.15
N THR A 32 4.98 0.61 2.88
CA THR A 32 5.82 1.46 2.03
C THR A 32 4.99 2.34 1.11
N VAL A 33 5.50 3.52 0.76
CA VAL A 33 4.94 4.37 -0.32
C VAL A 33 5.24 3.85 -1.73
N GLY A 34 5.95 2.72 -1.85
CA GLY A 34 6.23 2.07 -3.12
C GLY A 34 7.69 2.20 -3.58
N ILE A 35 8.65 2.02 -2.68
CA ILE A 35 10.08 1.98 -3.03
C ILE A 35 10.37 0.66 -3.75
N VAL A 36 10.28 0.65 -5.08
CA VAL A 36 10.39 -0.56 -5.92
C VAL A 36 11.65 -1.40 -5.64
N PRO A 37 12.87 -0.84 -5.56
CA PRO A 37 14.06 -1.62 -5.22
C PRO A 37 13.96 -2.26 -3.83
N GLY A 38 13.33 -1.58 -2.87
CA GLY A 38 13.11 -2.09 -1.52
C GLY A 38 12.12 -3.24 -1.47
N ILE A 39 11.03 -3.18 -2.25
CA ILE A 39 10.04 -4.26 -2.36
C ILE A 39 10.70 -5.51 -2.96
N ARG A 40 11.49 -5.34 -4.03
CA ARG A 40 12.24 -6.43 -4.67
C ARG A 40 13.25 -7.05 -3.70
N ARG A 41 13.95 -6.24 -2.91
CA ARG A 41 14.86 -6.72 -1.87
C ARG A 41 14.12 -7.51 -0.80
N LEU A 42 12.98 -6.99 -0.33
CA LEU A 42 12.16 -7.63 0.69
C LEU A 42 11.60 -9.00 0.24
N ALA A 43 11.26 -9.13 -1.04
CA ALA A 43 10.78 -10.39 -1.61
C ALA A 43 11.77 -11.56 -1.42
N GLY A 44 13.08 -11.26 -1.44
CA GLY A 44 14.16 -12.24 -1.25
C GLY A 44 14.69 -12.35 0.18
N ALA A 45 14.06 -11.69 1.16
CA ALA A 45 14.62 -11.54 2.50
C ALA A 45 14.46 -12.77 3.42
N GLY A 46 13.67 -13.77 3.00
CA GLY A 46 13.58 -15.08 3.66
C GLY A 46 12.59 -15.20 4.83
N LEU A 47 12.16 -14.10 5.47
CA LEU A 47 11.08 -14.13 6.46
C LEU A 47 9.71 -13.76 5.85
N PRO A 48 8.63 -14.46 6.23
CA PRO A 48 7.29 -14.28 5.65
C PRO A 48 6.53 -13.09 6.25
N VAL A 49 7.11 -11.88 6.18
CA VAL A 49 6.43 -10.64 6.61
C VAL A 49 5.26 -10.29 5.70
N ASN A 50 4.31 -9.48 6.18
CA ASN A 50 3.28 -8.92 5.31
C ASN A 50 3.78 -7.60 4.69
N LEU A 51 3.36 -7.34 3.46
CA LEU A 51 3.62 -6.07 2.77
C LEU A 51 2.31 -5.29 2.65
N ALA A 52 2.35 -4.03 3.07
CA ALA A 52 1.32 -3.04 2.80
C ALA A 52 1.89 -1.94 1.89
N VAL A 53 1.12 -1.50 0.91
CA VAL A 53 1.52 -0.42 0.00
C VAL A 53 0.55 0.75 0.15
N SER A 54 1.07 1.90 0.54
CA SER A 54 0.38 3.19 0.53
C SER A 54 0.17 3.65 -0.92
N LEU A 55 -0.93 3.20 -1.51
CA LEU A 55 -1.24 3.40 -2.93
C LEU A 55 -1.89 4.77 -3.17
N HIS A 56 -3.03 5.00 -2.51
CA HIS A 56 -3.83 6.23 -2.45
C HIS A 56 -4.36 6.81 -3.78
N ALA A 57 -3.81 6.43 -4.93
CA ALA A 57 -4.34 6.69 -6.27
C ALA A 57 -3.90 5.56 -7.20
N ALA A 58 -4.74 5.22 -8.18
CA ALA A 58 -4.50 4.12 -9.12
C ALA A 58 -4.38 4.59 -10.58
N ASN A 59 -4.09 5.88 -10.77
CA ASN A 59 -3.59 6.45 -12.01
C ASN A 59 -2.36 7.32 -11.71
N ASP A 60 -1.38 7.35 -12.61
CA ASP A 60 -0.10 8.02 -12.36
C ASP A 60 -0.25 9.54 -12.19
N THR A 61 -1.16 10.18 -12.93
CA THR A 61 -1.38 11.64 -12.85
C THR A 61 -1.74 12.07 -11.43
N LEU A 62 -2.77 11.47 -10.84
CA LEU A 62 -3.16 11.78 -9.48
C LEU A 62 -2.10 11.30 -8.48
N ARG A 63 -1.52 10.11 -8.70
CA ARG A 63 -0.55 9.54 -7.77
C ARG A 63 0.73 10.36 -7.70
N ASP A 64 1.16 11.00 -8.77
CA ASP A 64 2.29 11.94 -8.79
C ASP A 64 2.06 13.16 -7.89
N GLU A 65 0.81 13.59 -7.74
CA GLU A 65 0.43 14.71 -6.87
C GLU A 65 0.42 14.29 -5.40
N ILE A 66 -0.25 13.18 -5.08
CA ILE A 66 -0.49 12.76 -3.69
C ILE A 66 0.64 11.91 -3.08
N VAL A 67 1.39 11.18 -3.91
CA VAL A 67 2.47 10.28 -3.51
C VAL A 67 3.67 10.52 -4.45
N PRO A 68 4.45 11.61 -4.23
CA PRO A 68 5.46 12.10 -5.19
C PRO A 68 6.53 11.10 -5.62
N VAL A 69 6.74 10.02 -4.86
CA VAL A 69 7.65 8.93 -5.23
C VAL A 69 7.19 8.22 -6.51
N ASN A 70 5.93 8.33 -6.90
CA ASN A 70 5.38 7.76 -8.13
C ASN A 70 6.11 8.23 -9.39
N ARG A 71 6.54 9.49 -9.44
CA ARG A 71 7.36 10.03 -10.54
C ARG A 71 8.65 9.25 -10.77
N ARG A 72 9.19 8.64 -9.71
CA ARG A 72 10.39 7.80 -9.77
C ARG A 72 10.04 6.32 -9.98
N TYR A 73 8.95 5.86 -9.37
CA TYR A 73 8.46 4.49 -9.46
C TYR A 73 6.97 4.48 -9.82
N PRO A 74 6.63 4.57 -11.12
CA PRO A 74 5.25 4.62 -11.60
C PRO A 74 4.48 3.34 -11.26
N LEU A 75 3.15 3.39 -11.39
CA LEU A 75 2.25 2.30 -11.03
C LEU A 75 2.60 0.97 -11.70
N GLU A 76 3.04 0.98 -12.96
CA GLU A 76 3.46 -0.23 -13.67
C GLU A 76 4.65 -0.90 -12.97
N ALA A 77 5.73 -0.15 -12.70
CA ALA A 77 6.91 -0.66 -12.01
C ALA A 77 6.59 -1.11 -10.57
N LEU A 78 5.67 -0.41 -9.91
CA LEU A 78 5.17 -0.79 -8.59
C LEU A 78 4.38 -2.11 -8.65
N ALA A 79 3.48 -2.27 -9.62
CA ALA A 79 2.70 -3.48 -9.82
C ALA A 79 3.59 -4.69 -10.08
N GLU A 80 4.61 -4.56 -10.93
CA GLU A 80 5.60 -5.61 -11.17
C GLU A 80 6.33 -6.03 -9.89
N ALA A 81 6.79 -5.05 -9.09
CA ALA A 81 7.48 -5.33 -7.83
C ALA A 81 6.56 -6.03 -6.82
N CYS A 82 5.32 -5.58 -6.70
CA CYS A 82 4.29 -6.21 -5.87
C CYS A 82 3.98 -7.63 -6.33
N HIS A 83 3.89 -7.88 -7.63
CA HIS A 83 3.72 -9.22 -8.19
C HIS A 83 4.88 -10.14 -7.82
N GLY A 84 6.13 -9.67 -7.97
CA GLY A 84 7.31 -10.40 -7.53
C GLY A 84 7.25 -10.75 -6.04
N TYR A 85 6.89 -9.78 -5.19
CA TYR A 85 6.73 -10.01 -3.76
C TYR A 85 5.68 -11.07 -3.42
N VAL A 86 4.47 -10.97 -4.00
CA VAL A 86 3.39 -11.94 -3.75
C VAL A 86 3.79 -13.34 -4.21
N ARG A 87 4.45 -13.44 -5.37
CA ARG A 87 4.93 -14.72 -5.92
C ARG A 87 5.98 -15.37 -5.01
N ASP A 88 6.99 -14.61 -4.60
CA ASP A 88 8.16 -15.16 -3.92
C ASP A 88 7.89 -15.41 -2.42
N SER A 89 7.11 -14.53 -1.77
CA SER A 89 6.77 -14.67 -0.34
C SER A 89 5.55 -15.55 -0.08
N GLY A 90 4.67 -15.73 -1.08
CA GLY A 90 3.36 -16.35 -0.92
C GLY A 90 2.42 -15.60 0.03
N ARG A 91 2.74 -14.34 0.37
CA ARG A 91 1.98 -13.52 1.32
C ARG A 91 0.96 -12.66 0.59
N ARG A 92 -0.20 -12.46 1.20
CA ARG A 92 -1.23 -11.54 0.69
C ARG A 92 -0.73 -10.11 0.86
N LEU A 93 -0.78 -9.34 -0.23
CA LEU A 93 -0.50 -7.91 -0.25
C LEU A 93 -1.70 -7.13 0.31
N SER A 94 -1.44 -6.07 1.06
CA SER A 94 -2.44 -5.04 1.40
C SER A 94 -2.18 -3.76 0.63
N LEU A 95 -3.24 -3.10 0.15
CA LEU A 95 -3.21 -1.77 -0.42
C LEU A 95 -3.91 -0.82 0.54
N GLU A 96 -3.21 0.21 0.98
CA GLU A 96 -3.75 1.26 1.84
C GLU A 96 -4.27 2.40 0.97
N TRP A 97 -5.51 2.82 1.21
CA TRP A 97 -6.20 3.86 0.47
C TRP A 97 -6.80 4.88 1.44
N ALA A 98 -6.08 5.98 1.65
CA ALA A 98 -6.60 7.12 2.39
C ALA A 98 -7.66 7.81 1.53
N LEU A 99 -8.93 7.75 1.94
CA LEU A 99 -10.06 8.34 1.24
C LEU A 99 -10.16 9.83 1.55
N ILE A 100 -10.05 10.62 0.49
CA ILE A 100 -10.05 12.07 0.48
C ILE A 100 -11.23 12.53 -0.36
N GLU A 101 -12.09 13.33 0.26
CA GLU A 101 -13.35 13.75 -0.35
C GLU A 101 -13.11 14.51 -1.66
N ALA A 102 -13.78 14.08 -2.73
CA ALA A 102 -13.72 14.63 -4.08
C ALA A 102 -12.34 14.54 -4.78
N VAL A 103 -11.35 13.88 -4.17
CA VAL A 103 -9.99 13.74 -4.73
C VAL A 103 -9.75 12.33 -5.25
N ASN A 104 -10.01 11.30 -4.44
CA ASN A 104 -9.73 9.90 -4.79
C ASN A 104 -10.84 8.94 -4.33
N ASP A 105 -12.07 9.44 -4.22
CA ASP A 105 -13.26 8.70 -3.79
C ASP A 105 -14.38 8.67 -4.85
N ARG A 106 -14.04 8.94 -6.12
CA ARG A 106 -14.99 8.96 -7.24
C ARG A 106 -15.21 7.55 -7.80
N PRO A 107 -16.31 7.31 -8.53
CA PRO A 107 -16.54 6.01 -9.17
C PRO A 107 -15.44 5.58 -10.16
N SER A 108 -14.73 6.52 -10.79
CA SER A 108 -13.57 6.22 -11.64
C SER A 108 -12.39 5.67 -10.81
N ASP A 109 -12.11 6.27 -9.66
CA ASP A 109 -11.03 5.84 -8.77
C ASP A 109 -11.25 4.41 -8.28
N ALA A 110 -12.51 4.04 -7.99
CA ALA A 110 -12.87 2.67 -7.61
C ALA A 110 -12.57 1.65 -8.74
N ARG A 111 -12.78 2.02 -10.01
CA ARG A 111 -12.46 1.15 -11.17
C ARG A 111 -10.97 1.00 -11.38
N GLU A 112 -10.23 2.09 -11.29
CA GLU A 112 -8.76 2.09 -11.40
C GLU A 112 -8.15 1.27 -10.26
N LEU A 113 -8.62 1.44 -9.03
CA LEU A 113 -8.19 0.66 -7.88
C LEU A 113 -8.52 -0.82 -8.05
N ALA A 114 -9.72 -1.17 -8.52
CA ALA A 114 -10.07 -2.55 -8.81
C ALA A 114 -9.13 -3.16 -9.86
N HIS A 115 -8.84 -2.43 -10.94
CA HIS A 115 -7.93 -2.88 -11.98
C HIS A 115 -6.52 -3.15 -11.45
N PHE A 116 -6.00 -2.27 -10.60
CA PHE A 116 -4.69 -2.46 -9.97
C PHE A 116 -4.67 -3.61 -8.94
N ALA A 117 -5.72 -3.73 -8.11
CA ALA A 117 -5.77 -4.64 -6.98
C ALA A 117 -6.05 -6.11 -7.37
N ARG A 118 -6.89 -6.34 -8.40
CA ARG A 118 -7.36 -7.68 -8.78
C ARG A 118 -6.24 -8.64 -9.20
N PRO A 119 -5.29 -8.27 -10.10
CA PRO A 119 -4.18 -9.15 -10.47
C PRO A 119 -3.32 -9.57 -9.27
N LEU A 120 -3.18 -8.68 -8.29
CA LEU A 120 -2.39 -8.89 -7.07
C LEU A 120 -3.15 -9.70 -6.00
N ARG A 121 -4.45 -9.96 -6.19
CA ARG A 121 -5.37 -10.50 -5.18
C ARG A 121 -5.24 -9.75 -3.84
N ALA A 122 -5.03 -8.44 -3.94
CA ALA A 122 -4.69 -7.62 -2.79
C ALA A 122 -5.91 -7.38 -1.90
N HIS A 123 -5.67 -7.28 -0.59
CA HIS A 123 -6.66 -6.75 0.33
C HIS A 123 -6.60 -5.22 0.29
N VAL A 124 -7.75 -4.55 0.13
CA VAL A 124 -7.80 -3.08 0.13
C VAL A 124 -8.30 -2.59 1.48
N ASN A 125 -7.49 -1.76 2.13
CA ASN A 125 -7.82 -1.05 3.36
C ASN A 125 -8.24 0.38 3.02
N LEU A 126 -9.53 0.67 3.16
CA LEU A 126 -10.08 2.02 3.00
C LEU A 126 -9.98 2.75 4.34
N ILE A 127 -9.26 3.87 4.38
CA ILE A 127 -9.00 4.65 5.58
C ILE A 127 -9.56 6.04 5.37
N PRO A 128 -10.60 6.49 6.09
CA PRO A 128 -11.03 7.88 6.04
C PRO A 128 -9.85 8.79 6.45
N LEU A 129 -9.52 9.80 5.65
CA LEU A 129 -8.41 10.68 5.98
C LEU A 129 -8.70 11.46 7.27
N ASN A 130 -7.82 11.32 8.26
CA ASN A 130 -7.84 12.18 9.44
C ASN A 130 -7.18 13.53 9.11
N PRO A 131 -7.68 14.66 9.64
CA PRO A 131 -7.02 15.96 9.47
C PRO A 131 -5.57 15.93 9.92
N THR A 132 -4.65 16.48 9.12
CA THR A 132 -3.23 16.59 9.49
C THR A 132 -2.73 18.02 9.29
N PRO A 133 -1.64 18.44 9.97
CA PRO A 133 -1.06 19.76 9.76
C PRO A 133 -0.63 20.04 8.31
N GLY A 134 -0.23 19.00 7.57
CA GLY A 134 0.29 19.10 6.20
C GLY A 134 -0.75 18.96 5.09
N TYR A 135 -1.98 18.54 5.42
CA TYR A 135 -3.06 18.40 4.44
C TYR A 135 -4.41 18.72 5.08
N ARG A 136 -5.10 19.74 4.56
CA ARG A 136 -6.36 20.28 5.11
C ARG A 136 -7.61 19.85 4.36
N GLY A 137 -7.50 19.04 3.30
CA GLY A 137 -8.67 18.51 2.61
C GLY A 137 -9.49 17.60 3.53
N PRO A 138 -10.83 17.61 3.42
CA PRO A 138 -11.67 16.73 4.22
C PRO A 138 -11.47 15.27 3.81
N GLY A 139 -11.49 14.38 4.79
CA GLY A 139 -11.61 12.94 4.53
C GLY A 139 -13.03 12.60 4.10
N THR A 140 -13.19 11.61 3.23
CA THR A 140 -14.50 11.14 2.81
C THR A 140 -15.35 10.76 4.04
N PRO A 141 -16.61 11.22 4.13
CA PRO A 141 -17.47 10.91 5.27
C PRO A 141 -17.78 9.41 5.37
N PRO A 142 -18.15 8.88 6.55
CA PRO A 142 -18.38 7.44 6.75
C PRO A 142 -19.34 6.80 5.74
N SER A 143 -20.40 7.50 5.33
CA SER A 143 -21.33 7.03 4.29
C SER A 143 -20.64 6.87 2.93
N GLY A 144 -19.82 7.86 2.53
CA GLY A 144 -19.04 7.81 1.29
C GLY A 144 -18.03 6.67 1.29
N VAL A 145 -17.39 6.38 2.43
CA VAL A 145 -16.48 5.23 2.57
C VAL A 145 -17.23 3.91 2.33
N VAL A 146 -18.43 3.76 2.91
CA VAL A 146 -19.27 2.56 2.71
C VAL A 146 -19.69 2.43 1.24
N ASP A 147 -20.06 3.54 0.59
CA ASP A 147 -20.46 3.54 -0.80
C ASP A 147 -19.30 3.22 -1.74
N PHE A 148 -18.11 3.77 -1.50
CA PHE A 148 -16.89 3.45 -2.24
C PHE A 148 -16.53 1.97 -2.07
N ALA A 149 -16.60 1.43 -0.85
CA ALA A 149 -16.38 0.01 -0.58
C ALA A 149 -17.38 -0.88 -1.33
N ARG A 150 -18.66 -0.48 -1.38
CA ARG A 150 -19.70 -1.21 -2.11
C ARG A 150 -19.44 -1.22 -3.61
N GLN A 151 -19.00 -0.10 -4.18
CA GLN A 151 -18.62 0.00 -5.58
C GLN A 151 -17.41 -0.89 -5.90
N LEU A 152 -16.35 -0.79 -5.09
CA LEU A 152 -15.13 -1.57 -5.27
C LEU A 152 -15.38 -3.09 -5.21
N ARG A 153 -16.26 -3.56 -4.30
CA ARG A 153 -16.62 -4.99 -4.19
C ARG A 153 -17.40 -5.55 -5.39
N ARG A 154 -18.00 -4.70 -6.22
CA ARG A 154 -18.76 -5.11 -7.41
C ARG A 154 -17.89 -5.25 -8.67
N LEU A 155 -16.63 -4.81 -8.59
CA LEU A 155 -15.67 -4.74 -9.70
C LEU A 155 -14.66 -5.89 -9.63
#